data_AF-A3J8K1-F1
#
_entry.id   AF-A3J8K1-F1
#
_cell.length_a   1.000
_cell.length_b   1.000
_cell.length_c   1.000
_cell.angle_alpha   90.00
_cell.angle_beta   90.00
_cell.angle_gamma   90.00
#
_symmetry.space_group_name_H-M   'P 1'
#
loop_
_entity.id
_entity.type
_entity.pdbx_description
1 polymer ?
#
loop_
_entity_poly.entity_id
_entity_poly.type
_entity_poly.pdbx_seq_one_letter_code
_entity_poly.pdbx_strand_id
1 'polypeptide(L)'
;MDSITQVALGASIAGLVAGKTLGRSVLITGALLGTLPDLDVLIDYGSAVANFTQHRSFSHSLFVLAPLSLLLATLLWRWKPQLGFPRWLLLTALVLLTHPLLDTFTTYGTQLFWPLSRPLAISSIFIIDPLYTLPLLAGCVAFLLRPSAVRALAAGLLLSTGYLSWSFAAQQAITERVQPALASAGFADAELLVQPMPFNTVLWRATAITDQQRVEIVTGFLDGDSPLTLEYFPRQPELANSVAQLPETRRLEWFTQGFLDYQTRNGEITATDVRLGIPGSHPFTFVLANERDGALTNSNGEQAPRPAFNRAALPLLWGRITGAIPVLCLANLATPAPDQEC
;
A
#
# COMPACT_ATOMS: atom_id res chain seq x y z
N MET A 1 -5.10 -1.99 0.61
CA MET A 1 -5.01 -3.46 0.75
C MET A 1 -5.52 -4.10 -0.53
N ASP A 2 -5.20 -5.37 -0.74
CA ASP A 2 -5.72 -6.12 -1.88
C ASP A 2 -7.22 -6.45 -1.71
N SER A 3 -7.89 -6.73 -2.82
CA SER A 3 -9.34 -6.96 -2.83
C SER A 3 -9.78 -8.19 -2.05
N ILE A 4 -8.94 -9.24 -1.92
CA ILE A 4 -9.29 -10.43 -1.13
C ILE A 4 -9.36 -10.06 0.34
N THR A 5 -8.41 -9.24 0.80
CA THR A 5 -8.40 -8.70 2.16
C THR A 5 -9.65 -7.86 2.45
N GLN A 6 -10.01 -6.93 1.56
CA GLN A 6 -11.18 -6.07 1.77
C GLN A 6 -12.50 -6.86 1.75
N VAL A 7 -12.61 -7.87 0.87
CA VAL A 7 -13.72 -8.83 0.87
C VAL A 7 -13.80 -9.59 2.19
N ALA A 8 -12.67 -10.12 2.68
CA ALA A 8 -12.62 -10.91 3.91
C ALA A 8 -12.95 -10.08 5.16
N LEU A 9 -12.44 -8.84 5.23
CA LEU A 9 -12.73 -7.89 6.30
C LEU A 9 -14.22 -7.52 6.31
N GLY A 10 -14.75 -7.11 5.16
CA GLY A 10 -16.17 -6.75 5.02
C GLY A 10 -17.10 -7.91 5.40
N ALA A 11 -16.81 -9.12 4.93
CA ALA A 11 -17.55 -10.33 5.29
C ALA A 11 -17.47 -10.65 6.79
N SER A 12 -16.29 -10.51 7.40
CA SER A 12 -16.08 -10.76 8.83
C SER A 12 -16.86 -9.79 9.72
N ILE A 13 -16.78 -8.49 9.41
CA ILE A 13 -17.53 -7.44 10.11
C ILE A 13 -19.03 -7.67 9.97
N ALA A 14 -19.52 -7.88 8.75
CA ALA A 14 -20.94 -8.12 8.50
C ALA A 14 -21.46 -9.37 9.23
N GLY A 15 -20.68 -10.46 9.22
CA GLY A 15 -20.99 -11.68 9.94
C GLY A 15 -21.07 -11.50 11.45
N LEU A 16 -20.21 -10.68 12.04
CA LEU A 16 -20.29 -10.34 13.46
C LEU A 16 -21.52 -9.50 13.80
N VAL A 17 -21.82 -8.49 12.98
CA VAL A 17 -22.94 -7.57 13.23
C VAL A 17 -24.28 -8.25 13.03
N ALA A 18 -24.45 -9.07 11.98
CA ALA A 18 -25.75 -9.56 11.54
C ALA A 18 -25.84 -11.07 11.25
N GLY A 19 -24.77 -11.85 11.46
CA GLY A 19 -24.73 -13.27 11.09
C GLY A 19 -25.75 -14.15 11.82
N LYS A 20 -26.14 -13.81 13.06
CA LYS A 20 -27.22 -14.53 13.76
C LYS A 20 -28.60 -14.34 13.12
N THR A 21 -28.82 -13.21 12.45
CA THR A 21 -30.12 -12.83 11.88
C THR A 21 -30.20 -13.17 10.40
N LEU A 22 -29.13 -12.91 9.63
CA LEU A 22 -29.09 -13.07 8.18
C LEU A 22 -28.39 -14.37 7.72
N GLY A 23 -27.84 -15.14 8.66
CA GLY A 23 -27.13 -16.39 8.38
C GLY A 23 -25.96 -16.20 7.42
N ARG A 24 -25.73 -17.20 6.56
CA ARG A 24 -24.61 -17.22 5.60
C ARG A 24 -24.65 -16.09 4.58
N SER A 25 -25.85 -15.61 4.23
CA SER A 25 -26.02 -14.57 3.20
C SER A 25 -25.32 -13.26 3.56
N VAL A 26 -25.10 -13.03 4.87
CA VAL A 26 -24.42 -11.85 5.39
C VAL A 26 -22.97 -11.72 4.91
N LEU A 27 -22.29 -12.86 4.66
CA LEU A 27 -20.89 -12.84 4.21
C LEU A 27 -20.80 -12.22 2.82
N ILE A 28 -21.75 -12.56 1.93
CA ILE A 28 -21.84 -11.97 0.58
C ILE A 28 -22.15 -10.49 0.68
N THR A 29 -23.10 -10.10 1.54
CA THR A 29 -23.41 -8.66 1.75
C THR A 29 -22.18 -7.89 2.23
N GLY A 30 -21.45 -8.41 3.20
CA GLY A 30 -20.21 -7.80 3.69
C GLY A 30 -19.11 -7.74 2.63
N ALA A 31 -18.92 -8.82 1.86
CA ALA A 31 -17.95 -8.88 0.77
C ALA A 31 -18.22 -7.84 -0.32
N LEU A 32 -19.49 -7.72 -0.75
CA LEU A 32 -19.89 -6.74 -1.77
C LEU A 32 -19.71 -5.31 -1.27
N LEU A 33 -20.11 -5.02 -0.02
CA LEU A 33 -19.89 -3.71 0.59
C LEU A 33 -18.40 -3.39 0.74
N GLY A 34 -17.59 -4.37 1.13
CA GLY A 34 -16.13 -4.23 1.24
C GLY A 34 -15.42 -4.12 -0.11
N THR A 35 -16.06 -4.49 -1.21
CA THR A 35 -15.50 -4.26 -2.56
C THR A 35 -15.86 -2.88 -3.10
N LEU A 36 -16.92 -2.27 -2.57
CA LEU A 36 -17.55 -1.09 -3.15
C LEU A 36 -16.60 0.12 -3.33
N PRO A 37 -15.75 0.50 -2.34
CA PRO A 37 -14.83 1.63 -2.51
C PRO A 37 -13.82 1.41 -3.64
N ASP A 38 -13.33 0.18 -3.80
CA ASP A 38 -12.32 -0.19 -4.81
C ASP A 38 -12.90 -0.29 -6.24
N LEU A 39 -14.23 -0.22 -6.42
CA LEU A 39 -14.81 -0.21 -7.76
C LEU A 39 -14.48 1.06 -8.57
N ASP A 40 -13.82 2.03 -7.95
CA ASP A 40 -13.26 3.19 -8.64
C ASP A 40 -12.17 2.82 -9.67
N VAL A 41 -11.59 1.61 -9.62
CA VAL A 41 -10.66 1.12 -10.65
C VAL A 41 -11.32 0.95 -12.03
N LEU A 42 -12.65 0.91 -12.07
CA LEU A 42 -13.42 0.82 -13.32
C LEU A 42 -13.63 2.21 -13.97
N ILE A 43 -13.25 3.28 -13.27
CA ILE A 43 -13.35 4.65 -13.76
C ILE A 43 -12.05 5.01 -14.48
N ASP A 44 -12.14 5.41 -15.74
CA ASP A 44 -11.02 6.04 -16.45
C ASP A 44 -11.03 7.55 -16.20
N TYR A 45 -10.02 8.03 -15.49
CA TYR A 45 -9.79 9.43 -15.17
C TYR A 45 -9.04 10.18 -16.27
N GLY A 46 -8.75 9.53 -17.41
CA GLY A 46 -8.29 10.16 -18.65
C GLY A 46 -6.77 10.12 -18.90
N SER A 47 -5.97 9.73 -17.91
CA SER A 47 -4.53 9.47 -18.08
C SER A 47 -4.04 8.43 -17.06
N ALA A 48 -2.89 7.79 -17.31
CA ALA A 48 -2.39 6.78 -16.38
C ALA A 48 -1.97 7.40 -15.02
N VAL A 49 -1.43 8.61 -15.05
CA VAL A 49 -1.16 9.39 -13.82
C VAL A 49 -2.46 9.73 -13.08
N ALA A 50 -3.52 10.12 -13.79
CA ALA A 50 -4.82 10.38 -13.16
C ALA A 50 -5.42 9.10 -12.57
N ASN A 51 -5.39 7.99 -13.32
CA ASN A 51 -5.87 6.67 -12.86
C ASN A 51 -5.14 6.20 -11.60
N PHE A 52 -3.81 6.37 -11.57
CA PHE A 52 -3.00 6.03 -10.40
C PHE A 52 -3.31 6.92 -9.19
N THR A 53 -3.34 8.24 -9.38
CA THR A 53 -3.43 9.19 -8.26
C THR A 53 -4.85 9.53 -7.82
N GLN A 54 -5.87 9.19 -8.62
CA GLN A 54 -7.28 9.37 -8.26
C GLN A 54 -7.90 8.10 -7.67
N HIS A 55 -7.31 6.92 -7.92
CA HIS A 55 -7.65 5.72 -7.16
C HIS A 55 -7.43 5.98 -5.66
N ARG A 56 -8.37 5.53 -4.83
CA ARG A 56 -8.42 5.82 -3.37
C ARG A 56 -8.57 7.30 -3.00
N SER A 57 -9.26 8.05 -3.86
CA SER A 57 -9.62 9.45 -3.61
C SER A 57 -11.05 9.57 -3.09
N PHE A 58 -11.96 10.14 -3.89
CA PHE A 58 -13.33 10.42 -3.45
C PHE A 58 -14.07 9.15 -2.99
N SER A 59 -13.81 8.01 -3.63
CA SER A 59 -14.37 6.68 -3.33
C SER A 59 -14.03 6.18 -1.93
N HIS A 60 -12.93 6.67 -1.36
CA HIS A 60 -12.37 6.29 -0.06
C HIS A 60 -12.50 7.39 1.00
N SER A 61 -13.13 8.51 0.65
CA SER A 61 -13.33 9.64 1.56
C SER A 61 -14.35 9.30 2.64
N LEU A 62 -14.04 9.59 3.91
CA LEU A 62 -15.01 9.46 5.00
C LEU A 62 -16.22 10.39 4.79
N PHE A 63 -16.01 11.55 4.17
CA PHE A 63 -17.11 12.48 3.86
C PHE A 63 -18.06 11.95 2.80
N VAL A 64 -17.61 11.04 1.93
CA VAL A 64 -18.44 10.37 0.91
C VAL A 64 -19.04 9.07 1.46
N LEU A 65 -18.22 8.26 2.12
CA LEU A 65 -18.61 6.93 2.60
C LEU A 65 -19.56 6.98 3.80
N ALA A 66 -19.46 7.97 4.69
CA ALA A 66 -20.40 8.13 5.80
C ALA A 66 -21.86 8.35 5.33
N PRO A 67 -22.19 9.33 4.48
CA PRO A 67 -23.55 9.48 3.96
C PRO A 67 -23.96 8.31 3.05
N LEU A 68 -23.03 7.73 2.28
CA LEU A 68 -23.31 6.53 1.50
C LEU A 68 -23.71 5.35 2.40
N SER A 69 -23.07 5.18 3.56
CA SER A 69 -23.42 4.13 4.51
C SER A 69 -24.85 4.26 5.04
N LEU A 70 -25.31 5.50 5.27
CA LEU A 70 -26.68 5.81 5.68
C LEU A 70 -27.69 5.49 4.57
N LEU A 71 -27.36 5.89 3.34
CA LEU A 71 -28.18 5.58 2.16
C LEU A 71 -28.33 4.07 1.98
N LEU A 72 -27.22 3.33 1.97
CA LEU A 72 -27.23 1.88 1.79
C LEU A 72 -27.93 1.18 2.97
N ALA A 73 -27.74 1.63 4.19
CA ALA A 73 -28.45 1.09 5.35
C ALA A 73 -29.97 1.25 5.19
N THR A 74 -30.42 2.41 4.72
CA THR A 74 -31.84 2.69 4.47
C THR A 74 -32.41 1.77 3.39
N LEU A 75 -31.69 1.60 2.29
CA LEU A 75 -32.11 0.72 1.18
C LEU A 75 -32.14 -0.75 1.60
N LEU A 76 -31.10 -1.22 2.28
CA LEU A 76 -30.99 -2.60 2.76
C LEU A 76 -32.03 -2.90 3.85
N TRP A 77 -32.32 -1.95 4.73
CA TRP A 77 -33.38 -2.10 5.72
C TRP A 77 -34.77 -2.22 5.07
N ARG A 78 -35.07 -1.42 4.05
CA ARG A 78 -36.33 -1.53 3.29
C ARG A 78 -36.45 -2.84 2.53
N TRP A 79 -35.34 -3.37 2.00
CA TRP A 79 -35.33 -4.63 1.27
C TRP A 79 -35.34 -5.87 2.20
N LYS A 80 -34.62 -5.80 3.32
CA LYS A 80 -34.47 -6.87 4.32
C LYS A 80 -34.74 -6.35 5.73
N PRO A 81 -36.03 -6.17 6.09
CA PRO A 81 -36.41 -5.60 7.39
C PRO A 81 -36.19 -6.55 8.57
N GLN A 82 -35.74 -7.80 8.34
CA GLN A 82 -35.43 -8.76 9.39
C GLN A 82 -34.31 -8.26 10.32
N LEU A 83 -33.41 -7.42 9.80
CA LEU A 83 -32.42 -6.70 10.58
C LEU A 83 -32.87 -5.25 10.76
N GLY A 84 -32.99 -4.78 12.01
CA GLY A 84 -33.41 -3.42 12.29
C GLY A 84 -32.45 -2.37 11.71
N PHE A 85 -32.99 -1.20 11.35
CA PHE A 85 -32.23 -0.10 10.75
C PHE A 85 -30.91 0.24 11.48
N PRO A 86 -30.86 0.37 12.83
CA PRO A 86 -29.60 0.67 13.52
C PRO A 86 -28.49 -0.37 13.29
N ARG A 87 -28.86 -1.65 13.13
CA ARG A 87 -27.89 -2.72 12.85
C ARG A 87 -27.45 -2.73 11.39
N TRP A 88 -28.34 -2.37 10.46
CA TRP A 88 -27.95 -2.12 9.07
C TRP A 88 -26.98 -0.95 8.96
N LEU A 89 -27.27 0.16 9.65
CA LEU A 89 -26.40 1.32 9.70
C LEU A 89 -25.05 0.98 10.31
N LEU A 90 -25.01 0.25 11.42
CA LEU A 90 -23.76 -0.22 12.01
C LEU A 90 -22.97 -1.10 11.04
N LEU A 91 -23.63 -2.03 10.36
CA LEU A 91 -22.99 -2.94 9.40
C LEU A 91 -22.39 -2.16 8.22
N THR A 92 -23.18 -1.32 7.55
CA THR A 92 -22.70 -0.57 6.37
C THR A 92 -21.64 0.44 6.75
N ALA A 93 -21.81 1.15 7.87
CA ALA A 93 -20.83 2.11 8.34
C ALA A 93 -19.50 1.43 8.71
N LEU A 94 -19.53 0.32 9.48
CA LEU A 94 -18.29 -0.37 9.84
C LEU A 94 -17.57 -0.91 8.60
N VAL A 95 -18.28 -1.57 7.68
CA VAL A 95 -17.62 -2.11 6.47
C VAL A 95 -17.04 -1.00 5.61
N LEU A 96 -17.83 0.03 5.29
CA LEU A 96 -17.35 1.10 4.40
C LEU A 96 -16.29 1.99 5.03
N LEU A 97 -16.39 2.31 6.33
CA LEU A 97 -15.43 3.23 6.95
C LEU A 97 -14.14 2.52 7.36
N THR A 98 -14.16 1.22 7.69
CA THR A 98 -12.92 0.49 8.01
C THR A 98 -12.07 0.18 6.79
N HIS A 99 -12.67 0.08 5.59
CA HIS A 99 -11.95 -0.14 4.33
C HIS A 99 -10.86 0.91 4.08
N PRO A 100 -11.17 2.22 3.94
CA PRO A 100 -10.14 3.22 3.68
C PRO A 100 -9.22 3.42 4.88
N LEU A 101 -9.70 3.19 6.12
CA LEU A 101 -8.84 3.23 7.30
C LEU A 101 -7.76 2.17 7.21
N LEU A 102 -8.09 0.93 6.85
CA LEU A 102 -7.10 -0.12 6.63
C LEU A 102 -6.17 0.24 5.47
N ASP A 103 -6.67 0.86 4.40
CA ASP A 103 -5.83 1.26 3.28
C ASP A 103 -4.76 2.29 3.67
N THR A 104 -5.03 3.17 4.65
CA THR A 104 -4.00 4.09 5.16
C THR A 104 -2.80 3.38 5.78
N PHE A 105 -2.92 2.11 6.19
CA PHE A 105 -1.79 1.33 6.69
C PHE A 105 -0.84 0.86 5.58
N THR A 106 -1.26 0.94 4.31
CA THR A 106 -0.43 0.59 3.14
C THR A 106 0.26 1.81 2.54
N THR A 107 1.36 1.57 1.81
CA THR A 107 2.19 2.63 1.20
C THR A 107 1.51 3.38 0.04
N TYR A 108 0.44 2.83 -0.55
CA TYR A 108 -0.16 3.40 -1.76
C TYR A 108 -0.61 4.87 -1.59
N GLY A 109 -1.18 5.20 -0.43
CA GLY A 109 -1.77 6.51 -0.14
C GLY A 109 -3.28 6.54 -0.33
N THR A 110 -4.01 6.96 0.71
CA THR A 110 -5.48 7.05 0.70
C THR A 110 -5.93 8.44 1.14
N GLN A 111 -6.80 9.09 0.35
CA GLN A 111 -7.28 10.44 0.68
C GLN A 111 -8.51 10.39 1.58
N LEU A 112 -8.27 10.07 2.87
CA LEU A 112 -9.32 9.85 3.87
C LEU A 112 -10.27 11.06 4.03
N PHE A 113 -9.75 12.28 3.87
CA PHE A 113 -10.52 13.53 3.98
C PHE A 113 -10.62 14.26 2.64
N TRP A 114 -10.60 13.54 1.50
CA TRP A 114 -10.82 14.13 0.18
C TRP A 114 -12.08 15.00 0.18
N PRO A 115 -12.06 16.22 -0.42
CA PRO A 115 -10.97 16.79 -1.23
C PRO A 115 -9.98 17.68 -0.44
N LEU A 116 -10.02 17.66 0.89
CA LEU A 116 -9.35 18.66 1.73
C LEU A 116 -7.88 18.31 2.06
N SER A 117 -7.52 17.03 2.04
CA SER A 117 -6.22 16.54 2.50
C SER A 117 -5.40 15.87 1.39
N ARG A 118 -4.08 15.82 1.58
CA ARG A 118 -3.20 14.91 0.85
C ARG A 118 -3.47 13.43 1.21
N PRO A 119 -3.00 12.46 0.41
CA PRO A 119 -3.10 11.05 0.73
C PRO A 119 -2.32 10.72 2.01
N LEU A 120 -2.89 9.87 2.86
CA LEU A 120 -2.26 9.33 4.06
C LEU A 120 -1.71 7.93 3.77
N ALA A 121 -0.48 7.67 4.19
CA ALA A 121 0.20 6.37 4.06
C ALA A 121 1.08 6.12 5.29
N ILE A 122 0.52 5.44 6.30
CA ILE A 122 1.27 4.97 7.47
C ILE A 122 2.33 3.97 7.03
N SER A 123 2.05 3.15 6.01
CA SER A 123 3.03 2.23 5.39
C SER A 123 3.57 1.12 6.31
N SER A 124 2.80 0.70 7.33
CA SER A 124 3.22 -0.32 8.29
C SER A 124 2.87 -1.75 7.88
N ILE A 125 2.11 -1.94 6.80
CA ILE A 125 1.74 -3.27 6.28
C ILE A 125 1.80 -3.30 4.75
N PHE A 126 2.21 -4.43 4.19
CA PHE A 126 2.27 -4.60 2.75
C PHE A 126 0.86 -4.75 2.14
N ILE A 127 0.70 -4.39 0.87
CA ILE A 127 -0.62 -4.40 0.19
C ILE A 127 -1.26 -5.79 0.17
N ILE A 128 -0.45 -6.84 0.08
CA ILE A 128 -0.87 -8.25 0.11
C ILE A 128 -0.19 -8.93 1.31
N ASP A 129 -0.83 -8.95 2.46
CA ASP A 129 -0.25 -9.52 3.69
C ASP A 129 -1.04 -10.76 4.16
N PRO A 130 -0.55 -11.99 3.91
CA PRO A 130 -1.25 -13.20 4.29
C PRO A 130 -1.49 -13.35 5.80
N LEU A 131 -0.62 -12.78 6.65
CA LEU A 131 -0.77 -12.88 8.11
C LEU A 131 -1.95 -12.03 8.60
N TYR A 132 -2.29 -10.96 7.89
CA TYR A 132 -3.52 -10.20 8.11
C TYR A 132 -4.75 -10.88 7.48
N THR A 133 -4.64 -11.39 6.24
CA THR A 133 -5.81 -11.87 5.47
C THR A 133 -6.29 -13.26 5.90
N LEU A 134 -5.37 -14.20 6.18
CA LEU A 134 -5.71 -15.60 6.44
C LEU A 134 -6.58 -15.81 7.70
N PRO A 135 -6.35 -15.11 8.84
CA PRO A 135 -7.24 -15.23 10.00
C PRO A 135 -8.68 -14.81 9.68
N LEU A 136 -8.89 -13.75 8.89
CA LEU A 136 -10.21 -13.31 8.44
C LEU A 136 -10.88 -14.38 7.57
N LEU A 137 -10.15 -14.90 6.57
CA LEU A 137 -10.65 -15.95 5.69
C LEU A 137 -11.01 -17.22 6.46
N ALA A 138 -10.17 -17.65 7.40
CA ALA A 138 -10.43 -18.81 8.25
C ALA A 138 -11.71 -18.62 9.09
N GLY A 139 -11.92 -17.42 9.65
CA GLY A 139 -13.15 -17.06 10.35
C GLY A 139 -14.39 -17.15 9.44
N CYS A 140 -14.30 -16.59 8.24
CA CYS A 140 -15.35 -16.63 7.22
C CYS A 140 -15.69 -18.07 6.80
N VAL A 141 -14.68 -18.89 6.52
CA VAL A 141 -14.87 -20.31 6.15
C VAL A 141 -15.51 -21.09 7.31
N ALA A 142 -15.04 -20.91 8.54
CA ALA A 142 -15.63 -21.57 9.71
C ALA A 142 -17.11 -21.20 9.90
N PHE A 143 -17.46 -19.92 9.73
CA PHE A 143 -18.86 -19.47 9.79
C PHE A 143 -19.70 -20.00 8.62
N LEU A 144 -19.14 -20.06 7.41
CA LEU A 144 -19.81 -20.60 6.24
C LEU A 144 -20.17 -22.08 6.44
N LEU A 145 -19.24 -22.87 6.98
CA LEU A 145 -19.46 -24.28 7.30
C LEU A 145 -20.44 -24.43 8.47
N ARG A 146 -20.29 -23.63 9.53
CA ARG A 146 -21.12 -23.67 10.74
C ARG A 146 -21.58 -22.26 11.14
N PRO A 147 -22.81 -21.84 10.81
CA PRO A 147 -23.30 -20.48 11.11
C PRO A 147 -23.37 -20.11 12.60
N SER A 148 -23.28 -21.10 13.50
CA SER A 148 -23.12 -20.87 14.95
C SER A 148 -21.71 -20.40 15.34
N ALA A 149 -20.71 -20.55 14.46
CA ALA A 149 -19.31 -20.22 14.69
C ALA A 149 -18.99 -18.71 14.57
N VAL A 150 -19.88 -17.84 15.06
CA VAL A 150 -19.67 -16.38 15.10
C VAL A 150 -18.38 -16.01 15.85
N ARG A 151 -18.00 -16.81 16.85
CA ARG A 151 -16.72 -16.65 17.58
C ARG A 151 -15.49 -16.81 16.69
N ALA A 152 -15.58 -17.58 15.60
CA ALA A 152 -14.46 -17.72 14.66
C ALA A 152 -14.23 -16.43 13.86
N LEU A 153 -15.32 -15.73 13.47
CA LEU A 153 -15.22 -14.40 12.86
C LEU A 153 -14.58 -13.40 13.84
N ALA A 154 -14.97 -13.46 15.12
CA ALA A 154 -14.41 -12.59 16.16
C ALA A 154 -12.92 -12.86 16.37
N ALA A 155 -12.53 -14.14 16.44
CA ALA A 155 -11.13 -14.54 16.57
C ALA A 155 -10.30 -14.10 15.36
N GLY A 156 -10.79 -14.30 14.14
CA GLY A 156 -10.13 -13.85 12.92
C GLY A 156 -9.93 -12.33 12.92
N LEU A 157 -10.95 -11.56 13.27
CA LEU A 157 -10.87 -10.10 13.35
C LEU A 157 -9.92 -9.64 14.47
N LEU A 158 -9.98 -10.26 15.66
CA LEU A 158 -9.10 -9.92 16.78
C LEU A 158 -7.62 -10.20 16.44
N LEU A 159 -7.32 -11.34 15.83
CA LEU A 159 -5.97 -11.68 15.39
C LEU A 159 -5.45 -10.69 14.35
N SER A 160 -6.27 -10.34 13.36
CA SER A 160 -5.89 -9.41 12.29
C SER A 160 -5.68 -7.98 12.81
N THR A 161 -6.56 -7.52 13.72
CA THR A 161 -6.40 -6.21 14.39
C THR A 161 -5.17 -6.18 15.31
N GLY A 162 -4.90 -7.28 16.02
CA GLY A 162 -3.69 -7.43 16.83
C GLY A 162 -2.43 -7.39 15.97
N TYR A 163 -2.45 -8.08 14.82
CA TYR A 163 -1.36 -8.06 13.85
C TYR A 163 -1.13 -6.65 13.26
N LEU A 164 -2.19 -5.89 12.97
CA LEU A 164 -2.08 -4.51 12.48
C LEU A 164 -1.46 -3.57 13.54
N SER A 165 -1.79 -3.80 14.81
CA SER A 165 -1.20 -3.04 15.92
C SER A 165 0.28 -3.40 16.10
N TRP A 166 0.62 -4.69 15.98
CA TRP A 166 2.00 -5.15 15.91
C TRP A 166 2.75 -4.51 14.74
N SER A 167 2.18 -4.47 13.54
CA SER A 167 2.85 -3.94 12.34
C SER A 167 3.22 -2.47 12.52
N PHE A 168 2.35 -1.67 13.15
CA PHE A 168 2.65 -0.29 13.53
C PHE A 168 3.81 -0.20 14.53
N ALA A 169 3.79 -0.99 15.60
CA ALA A 169 4.89 -1.00 16.58
C ALA A 169 6.22 -1.47 15.96
N ALA A 170 6.17 -2.49 15.11
CA ALA A 170 7.31 -3.02 14.39
C ALA A 170 7.94 -1.96 13.48
N GLN A 171 7.12 -1.19 12.76
CA GLN A 171 7.60 -0.07 11.95
C GLN A 171 8.35 0.96 12.80
N GLN A 172 7.82 1.36 13.96
CA GLN A 172 8.49 2.31 14.85
C GLN A 172 9.85 1.80 15.33
N ALA A 173 9.92 0.53 15.73
CA ALA A 173 11.19 -0.10 16.14
C ALA A 173 12.24 -0.11 15.01
N ILE A 174 11.82 -0.35 13.77
CA ILE A 174 12.73 -0.30 12.61
C ILE A 174 13.15 1.14 12.31
N THR A 175 12.23 2.11 12.41
CA THR A 175 12.55 3.54 12.26
C THR A 175 13.63 3.97 13.26
N GLU A 176 13.48 3.62 14.53
CA GLU A 176 14.46 3.89 15.59
C GLU A 176 15.82 3.23 15.31
N ARG A 177 15.83 2.06 14.67
CA ARG A 177 17.07 1.36 14.27
C ARG A 177 17.79 2.07 13.13
N VAL A 178 17.08 2.54 12.10
CA VAL A 178 17.70 3.08 10.88
C VAL A 178 18.04 4.58 10.97
N GLN A 179 17.29 5.34 11.76
CA GLN A 179 17.44 6.80 11.81
C GLN A 179 18.84 7.27 12.26
N PRO A 180 19.50 6.67 13.28
CA PRO A 180 20.86 7.05 13.66
C PRO A 180 21.91 6.78 12.58
N ALA A 181 21.77 5.67 11.84
CA ALA A 181 22.68 5.34 10.74
C ALA A 181 22.51 6.30 9.56
N LEU A 182 21.25 6.64 9.21
CA LEU A 182 20.96 7.66 8.20
C LEU A 182 21.50 9.03 8.60
N ALA A 183 21.32 9.44 9.85
CA ALA A 183 21.84 10.71 10.35
C ALA A 183 23.39 10.77 10.29
N SER A 184 24.06 9.68 10.65
CA SER A 184 25.52 9.57 10.57
C SER A 184 26.04 9.60 9.12
N ALA A 185 25.23 9.14 8.17
CA ALA A 185 25.53 9.18 6.74
C ALA A 185 25.14 10.50 6.05
N GLY A 186 24.69 11.52 6.79
CA GLY A 186 24.31 12.83 6.25
C GLY A 186 22.85 12.97 5.81
N PHE A 187 21.98 12.02 6.15
CA PHE A 187 20.55 11.99 5.81
C PHE A 187 19.66 12.33 7.03
N ALA A 188 20.15 13.15 7.96
CA ALA A 188 19.41 13.50 9.18
C ALA A 188 18.08 14.22 8.91
N ASP A 189 18.07 15.09 7.89
CA ASP A 189 16.90 15.88 7.47
C ASP A 189 16.17 15.30 6.26
N ALA A 190 16.53 14.09 5.83
CA ALA A 190 15.94 13.44 4.65
C ALA A 190 14.50 12.99 4.93
N GLU A 191 13.66 13.02 3.90
CA GLU A 191 12.34 12.42 3.98
C GLU A 191 12.48 10.89 4.07
N LEU A 192 11.96 10.31 5.15
CA LEU A 192 12.13 8.89 5.46
C LEU A 192 10.80 8.14 5.30
N LEU A 193 10.85 7.07 4.51
CA LEU A 193 9.79 6.08 4.41
C LEU A 193 10.30 4.73 4.91
N VAL A 194 9.68 4.20 5.96
CA VAL A 194 9.93 2.84 6.46
C VAL A 194 8.72 1.98 6.17
N GLN A 195 8.90 0.87 5.47
CA GLN A 195 7.80 0.00 5.06
C GLN A 195 8.21 -1.47 5.04
N PRO A 196 7.28 -2.41 5.24
CA PRO A 196 7.60 -3.82 5.20
C PRO A 196 7.92 -4.28 3.78
N MET A 197 8.81 -5.27 3.69
CA MET A 197 9.02 -6.03 2.48
C MET A 197 7.81 -6.93 2.17
N PRO A 198 7.65 -7.42 0.93
CA PRO A 198 6.46 -8.16 0.54
C PRO A 198 6.08 -9.31 1.47
N PHE A 199 4.78 -9.42 1.75
CA PHE A 199 4.12 -10.55 2.43
C PHE A 199 4.39 -10.73 3.94
N ASN A 200 5.11 -9.83 4.61
CA ASN A 200 5.48 -10.01 6.02
C ASN A 200 5.75 -8.69 6.75
N THR A 201 5.84 -8.73 8.09
CA THR A 201 6.24 -7.59 8.94
C THR A 201 7.55 -7.87 9.71
N VAL A 202 8.38 -8.78 9.19
CA VAL A 202 9.67 -9.18 9.79
C VAL A 202 10.85 -8.47 9.13
N LEU A 203 10.82 -8.36 7.80
CA LEU A 203 11.82 -7.70 6.97
C LEU A 203 11.27 -6.37 6.44
N TRP A 204 12.06 -5.32 6.51
CA TRP A 204 11.66 -3.95 6.24
C TRP A 204 12.64 -3.26 5.30
N ARG A 205 12.14 -2.26 4.59
CA ARG A 205 12.90 -1.35 3.75
C ARG A 205 12.71 0.06 4.26
N ALA A 206 13.82 0.74 4.52
CA ALA A 206 13.85 2.17 4.75
C ALA A 206 14.37 2.87 3.49
N THR A 207 13.69 3.93 3.06
CA THR A 207 14.08 4.76 1.92
C THR A 207 14.16 6.19 2.41
N ALA A 208 15.35 6.78 2.35
CA ALA A 208 15.60 8.18 2.69
C ALA A 208 15.93 8.96 1.41
N ILE A 209 15.31 10.12 1.22
CA ILE A 209 15.49 10.93 0.00
C ILE A 209 15.89 12.36 0.35
N THR A 210 16.91 12.85 -0.36
CA THR A 210 17.31 14.26 -0.48
C THR A 210 17.19 14.70 -1.95
N ASP A 211 17.43 15.97 -2.25
CA ASP A 211 17.39 16.47 -3.63
C ASP A 211 18.36 15.75 -4.57
N GLN A 212 19.53 15.34 -4.06
CA GLN A 212 20.60 14.77 -4.90
C GLN A 212 20.69 13.24 -4.80
N GLN A 213 20.29 12.65 -3.69
CA GLN A 213 20.52 11.23 -3.44
C GLN A 213 19.32 10.58 -2.76
N ARG A 214 19.12 9.31 -3.08
CA ARG A 214 18.26 8.38 -2.36
C ARG A 214 19.14 7.31 -1.73
N VAL A 215 18.88 6.98 -0.48
CA VAL A 215 19.49 5.83 0.21
C VAL A 215 18.41 4.83 0.55
N GLU A 216 18.69 3.55 0.32
CA GLU A 216 17.83 2.46 0.76
C GLU A 216 18.58 1.53 1.71
N ILE A 217 17.87 1.05 2.73
CA ILE A 217 18.37 0.08 3.72
C ILE A 217 17.35 -1.05 3.79
N VAL A 218 17.83 -2.29 3.74
CA VAL A 218 17.03 -3.49 4.01
C VAL A 218 17.45 -4.08 5.34
N THR A 219 16.54 -4.13 6.31
CA THR A 219 16.82 -4.73 7.62
C THR A 219 15.57 -5.36 8.23
N GLY A 220 15.75 -6.33 9.11
CA GLY A 220 14.65 -7.01 9.81
C GLY A 220 15.01 -7.41 11.24
N PHE A 221 14.02 -7.93 11.96
CA PHE A 221 14.20 -8.33 13.36
C PHE A 221 15.18 -9.50 13.57
N LEU A 222 15.47 -10.27 12.51
CA LEU A 222 16.40 -11.38 12.54
C LEU A 222 17.86 -10.97 12.28
N ASP A 223 18.13 -9.72 11.92
CA ASP A 223 19.49 -9.24 11.64
C ASP A 223 20.32 -9.00 12.92
N GLY A 224 19.69 -8.99 14.11
CA GLY A 224 20.38 -8.78 15.39
C GLY A 224 21.16 -7.47 15.42
N ASP A 225 22.44 -7.51 15.79
CA ASP A 225 23.33 -6.33 15.82
C ASP A 225 24.16 -6.17 14.52
N SER A 226 23.77 -6.85 13.44
CA SER A 226 24.47 -6.73 12.16
C SER A 226 24.47 -5.28 11.68
N PRO A 227 25.60 -4.78 11.13
CA PRO A 227 25.69 -3.42 10.62
C PRO A 227 24.70 -3.21 9.48
N LEU A 228 24.13 -2.01 9.39
CA LEU A 228 23.20 -1.64 8.33
C LEU A 228 23.98 -1.36 7.04
N THR A 229 23.57 -2.00 5.94
CA THR A 229 24.07 -1.68 4.60
C THR A 229 23.24 -0.56 4.00
N LEU A 230 23.88 0.54 3.62
CA LEU A 230 23.25 1.68 2.95
C LEU A 230 23.56 1.59 1.46
N GLU A 231 22.53 1.48 0.64
CA GLU A 231 22.67 1.46 -0.82
C GLU A 231 22.29 2.81 -1.40
N TYR A 232 23.18 3.40 -2.19
CA TYR A 232 23.06 4.77 -2.68
C TYR A 232 22.59 4.81 -4.14
N PHE A 233 21.58 5.62 -4.39
CA PHE A 233 21.00 5.84 -5.72
C PHE A 233 21.06 7.34 -6.05
N PRO A 234 21.80 7.75 -7.11
CA PRO A 234 21.84 9.14 -7.53
C PRO A 234 20.47 9.59 -8.07
N ARG A 235 20.07 10.82 -7.78
CA ARG A 235 18.89 11.46 -8.36
C ARG A 235 19.27 12.47 -9.43
N GLN A 236 18.32 12.84 -10.27
CA GLN A 236 18.51 13.79 -11.37
C GLN A 236 17.66 15.05 -11.15
N PRO A 237 18.06 15.97 -10.26
CA PRO A 237 17.25 17.16 -9.95
C PRO A 237 17.08 18.10 -11.16
N GLU A 238 18.09 18.19 -12.04
CA GLU A 238 17.98 18.95 -13.29
C GLU A 238 16.88 18.39 -14.20
N LEU A 239 16.80 17.06 -14.31
CA LEU A 239 15.77 16.39 -15.09
C LEU A 239 14.39 16.61 -14.47
N ALA A 240 14.25 16.46 -13.15
CA ALA A 240 13.01 16.73 -12.44
C ALA A 240 12.53 18.18 -12.67
N ASN A 241 13.44 19.15 -12.60
CA ASN A 241 13.14 20.56 -12.85
C ASN A 241 12.69 20.83 -14.29
N SER A 242 13.24 20.11 -15.28
CA SER A 242 12.87 20.27 -16.69
C SER A 242 11.40 19.93 -16.98
N VAL A 243 10.81 19.03 -16.19
CA VAL A 243 9.42 18.57 -16.32
C VAL A 243 8.50 19.05 -15.20
N ALA A 244 8.99 19.87 -14.26
CA ALA A 244 8.26 20.29 -13.05
C ALA A 244 6.96 21.07 -13.34
N GLN A 245 6.87 21.74 -14.49
CA GLN A 245 5.68 22.52 -14.86
C GLN A 245 4.55 21.66 -15.46
N LEU A 246 4.84 20.42 -15.87
CA LEU A 246 3.83 19.54 -16.43
C LEU A 246 2.76 19.19 -15.36
N PRO A 247 1.47 19.20 -15.72
CA PRO A 247 0.39 18.83 -14.80
C PRO A 247 0.59 17.45 -14.16
N GLU A 248 1.05 16.48 -14.96
CA GLU A 248 1.30 15.10 -14.54
C GLU A 248 2.41 15.03 -13.49
N THR A 249 3.52 15.73 -13.70
CA THR A 249 4.62 15.82 -12.74
C THR A 249 4.15 16.41 -11.42
N ARG A 250 3.45 17.55 -11.45
CA ARG A 250 2.92 18.18 -10.22
C ARG A 250 1.97 17.26 -9.47
N ARG A 251 1.15 16.49 -10.20
CA ARG A 251 0.22 15.53 -9.61
C ARG A 251 0.96 14.35 -8.96
N LEU A 252 1.98 13.81 -9.62
CA LEU A 252 2.83 12.74 -9.07
C LEU A 252 3.60 13.22 -7.85
N GLU A 253 4.25 14.38 -7.92
CA GLU A 253 4.99 14.98 -6.80
C GLU A 253 4.08 15.15 -5.57
N TRP A 254 2.88 15.70 -5.77
CA TRP A 254 1.89 15.86 -4.71
C TRP A 254 1.42 14.53 -4.11
N PHE A 255 1.20 13.51 -4.94
CA PHE A 255 0.67 12.20 -4.51
C PHE A 255 1.75 11.33 -3.84
N THR A 256 2.96 11.37 -4.38
CA THR A 256 4.10 10.57 -3.92
C THR A 256 4.88 11.21 -2.79
N GLN A 257 4.68 12.51 -2.58
CA GLN A 257 5.44 13.33 -1.64
C GLN A 257 6.94 13.26 -1.96
N GLY A 258 7.33 13.48 -3.21
CA GLY A 258 8.75 13.55 -3.58
C GLY A 258 9.47 12.22 -3.78
N PHE A 259 8.86 11.08 -3.43
CA PHE A 259 9.42 9.74 -3.64
C PHE A 259 9.33 9.29 -5.12
N LEU A 260 9.98 10.07 -5.98
CA LEU A 260 10.10 9.83 -7.42
C LEU A 260 11.56 9.73 -7.83
N ASP A 261 11.81 8.77 -8.73
CA ASP A 261 13.05 8.62 -9.47
C ASP A 261 12.82 9.06 -10.93
N TYR A 262 13.62 10.03 -11.38
CA TYR A 262 13.56 10.60 -12.72
C TYR A 262 14.70 10.06 -13.57
N GLN A 263 14.38 9.54 -14.75
CA GLN A 263 15.38 9.00 -15.68
C GLN A 263 15.02 9.29 -17.14
N THR A 264 16.04 9.51 -17.96
CA THR A 264 15.92 9.53 -19.42
C THR A 264 16.18 8.13 -19.97
N ARG A 265 15.23 7.56 -20.71
CA ARG A 265 15.35 6.26 -21.38
C ARG A 265 14.85 6.36 -22.81
N ASN A 266 15.68 6.05 -23.79
CA ASN A 266 15.31 6.07 -25.22
C ASN A 266 14.69 7.41 -25.70
N GLY A 267 15.14 8.55 -25.14
CA GLY A 267 14.58 9.87 -25.44
C GLY A 267 13.26 10.19 -24.71
N GLU A 268 12.81 9.32 -23.80
CA GLU A 268 11.67 9.56 -22.91
C GLU A 268 12.15 9.98 -21.52
N ILE A 269 11.52 11.01 -20.96
CA ILE A 269 11.67 11.38 -19.55
C ILE A 269 10.61 10.63 -18.76
N THR A 270 11.07 9.82 -17.82
CA THR A 270 10.20 8.98 -16.99
C THR A 270 10.26 9.39 -15.53
N ALA A 271 9.15 9.23 -14.82
CA ALA A 271 9.06 9.34 -13.36
C ALA A 271 8.57 8.01 -12.78
N THR A 272 9.32 7.45 -11.84
CA THR A 272 9.03 6.17 -11.19
C THR A 272 8.71 6.39 -9.73
N ASP A 273 7.55 5.91 -9.26
CA ASP A 273 7.22 5.88 -7.82
C ASP A 273 8.05 4.78 -7.13
N VAL A 274 9.06 5.20 -6.37
CA VAL A 274 10.01 4.27 -5.72
C VAL A 274 9.45 3.65 -4.43
N ARG A 275 8.32 4.15 -3.95
CA ARG A 275 7.65 3.63 -2.75
C ARG A 275 7.06 2.26 -3.01
N LEU A 276 6.61 2.01 -4.24
CA LEU A 276 5.92 0.79 -4.64
C LEU A 276 6.86 -0.12 -5.45
N GLY A 277 7.01 -1.37 -5.00
CA GLY A 277 7.95 -2.33 -5.57
C GLY A 277 9.33 -2.26 -4.92
N ILE A 278 10.32 -2.84 -5.58
CA ILE A 278 11.73 -2.83 -5.19
C ILE A 278 12.57 -2.39 -6.40
N PRO A 279 13.75 -1.80 -6.20
CA PRO A 279 14.64 -1.42 -7.30
C PRO A 279 14.79 -2.54 -8.34
N GLY A 280 14.78 -2.16 -9.62
CA GLY A 280 14.72 -3.07 -10.76
C GLY A 280 13.32 -3.65 -11.08
N SER A 281 12.32 -3.44 -10.23
CA SER A 281 10.95 -3.93 -10.44
C SER A 281 9.87 -3.01 -9.86
N HIS A 282 9.94 -1.72 -10.20
CA HIS A 282 8.89 -0.76 -9.87
C HIS A 282 7.71 -0.87 -10.87
N PRO A 283 6.48 -1.14 -10.41
CA PRO A 283 5.33 -1.31 -11.31
C PRO A 283 4.75 0.02 -11.82
N PHE A 284 5.15 1.15 -11.24
CA PHE A 284 4.60 2.48 -11.55
C PHE A 284 5.68 3.41 -12.07
N THR A 285 5.95 3.31 -13.36
CA THR A 285 6.78 4.24 -14.13
C THR A 285 5.90 4.93 -15.16
N PHE A 286 5.96 6.26 -15.21
CA PHE A 286 5.17 7.08 -16.11
C PHE A 286 6.07 7.85 -17.06
N VAL A 287 5.73 7.87 -18.34
CA VAL A 287 6.39 8.70 -19.36
C VAL A 287 5.77 10.09 -19.30
N LEU A 288 6.57 11.10 -18.96
CA LEU A 288 6.12 12.48 -18.77
C LEU A 288 6.33 13.34 -20.02
N ALA A 289 7.45 13.13 -20.71
CA ALA A 289 7.76 13.86 -21.93
C ALA A 289 8.66 13.03 -22.86
N ASN A 290 8.60 13.34 -24.14
CA ASN A 290 9.58 12.90 -25.13
C ASN A 290 10.51 14.07 -25.46
N GLU A 291 11.81 13.81 -25.44
CA GLU A 291 12.85 14.70 -25.91
C GLU A 291 13.14 14.38 -27.39
N ARG A 292 12.82 15.32 -28.27
CA ARG A 292 13.15 15.25 -29.71
C ARG A 292 13.78 16.56 -30.15
N ASP A 293 14.96 16.49 -30.75
CA ASP A 293 15.70 17.65 -31.29
C ASP A 293 15.88 18.81 -30.28
N GLY A 294 16.05 18.48 -28.99
CA GLY A 294 16.19 19.46 -27.91
C GLY A 294 14.88 20.13 -27.46
N ALA A 295 13.73 19.70 -27.99
CA ALA A 295 12.40 20.14 -27.56
C ALA A 295 11.69 19.03 -26.76
N LEU A 296 11.09 19.42 -25.63
CA LEU A 296 10.27 18.54 -24.81
C LEU A 296 8.82 18.57 -25.29
N THR A 297 8.25 17.39 -25.52
CA THR A 297 6.84 17.22 -25.89
C THR A 297 6.13 16.39 -24.83
N ASN A 298 5.02 16.88 -24.28
CA ASN A 298 4.26 16.17 -23.24
C ASN A 298 3.67 14.87 -23.81
N SER A 299 3.84 13.76 -23.09
CA SER A 299 3.29 12.43 -23.42
C SER A 299 2.00 12.09 -22.66
N ASN A 300 1.37 13.06 -21.99
CA ASN A 300 0.13 12.91 -21.20
C ASN A 300 0.23 11.87 -20.07
N GLY A 301 1.43 11.48 -19.63
CA GLY A 301 1.61 10.59 -18.47
C GLY A 301 1.23 9.13 -18.72
N GLU A 302 1.54 8.57 -19.89
CA GLU A 302 1.34 7.14 -20.16
C GLU A 302 2.14 6.26 -19.19
N GLN A 303 1.59 5.11 -18.78
CA GLN A 303 2.31 4.16 -17.92
C GLN A 303 3.24 3.31 -18.79
N ALA A 304 4.53 3.30 -18.47
CA ALA A 304 5.49 2.42 -19.09
C ALA A 304 5.14 0.95 -18.82
N PRO A 305 5.52 0.01 -19.70
CA PRO A 305 5.26 -1.41 -19.49
C PRO A 305 5.78 -1.86 -18.13
N ARG A 306 4.92 -2.54 -17.36
CA ARG A 306 5.31 -3.04 -16.04
C ARG A 306 6.44 -4.06 -16.20
N PRO A 307 7.56 -3.94 -15.46
CA PRO A 307 8.61 -4.93 -15.50
C PRO A 307 8.05 -6.29 -15.07
N ALA A 308 8.45 -7.35 -15.76
CA ALA A 308 8.07 -8.70 -15.37
C ALA A 308 8.59 -8.99 -13.96
N PHE A 309 7.76 -9.64 -13.13
CA PHE A 309 8.19 -10.03 -11.81
C PHE A 309 9.37 -11.02 -11.91
N ASN A 310 10.53 -10.64 -11.36
CA ASN A 310 11.70 -11.49 -11.36
C ASN A 310 11.51 -12.65 -10.37
N ARG A 311 11.11 -13.83 -10.88
CA ARG A 311 10.89 -15.02 -10.04
C ARG A 311 12.13 -15.46 -9.28
N ALA A 312 13.33 -15.12 -9.76
CA ALA A 312 14.59 -15.41 -9.07
C ALA A 312 14.77 -14.59 -7.79
N ALA A 313 13.99 -13.52 -7.59
CA ALA A 313 14.02 -12.73 -6.36
C ALA A 313 13.30 -13.41 -5.19
N LEU A 314 12.36 -14.35 -5.43
CA LEU A 314 11.58 -14.98 -4.36
C LEU A 314 12.45 -15.78 -3.37
N PRO A 315 13.37 -16.66 -3.81
CA PRO A 315 14.26 -17.37 -2.89
C PRO A 315 15.18 -16.42 -2.10
N LEU A 316 15.62 -15.32 -2.71
CA LEU A 316 16.48 -14.34 -2.06
C LEU A 316 15.73 -13.54 -0.99
N LEU A 317 14.50 -13.10 -1.31
CA LEU A 317 13.62 -12.47 -0.34
C LEU A 317 13.30 -13.41 0.81
N TRP A 318 13.00 -14.68 0.53
CA TRP A 318 12.78 -15.69 1.56
C TRP A 318 14.03 -15.91 2.43
N GLY A 319 15.21 -15.98 1.81
CA GLY A 319 16.49 -16.07 2.51
C GLY A 319 16.73 -14.88 3.43
N ARG A 320 16.38 -13.65 3.01
CA ARG A 320 16.45 -12.47 3.89
C ARG A 320 15.42 -12.49 5.01
N ILE A 321 14.17 -12.84 4.72
CA ILE A 321 13.09 -12.92 5.72
C ILE A 321 13.43 -13.93 6.83
N THR A 322 14.12 -15.02 6.49
CA THR A 322 14.51 -16.08 7.42
C THR A 322 15.87 -15.85 8.09
N GLY A 323 16.59 -14.79 7.71
CA GLY A 323 17.95 -14.51 8.20
C GLY A 323 19.03 -15.44 7.63
N ALA A 324 18.70 -16.31 6.67
CA ALA A 324 19.68 -17.17 5.99
C ALA A 324 20.63 -16.37 5.09
N ILE A 325 20.20 -15.19 4.65
CA ILE A 325 21.01 -14.24 3.88
C ILE A 325 21.13 -12.95 4.72
N PRO A 326 22.35 -12.43 4.95
CA PRO A 326 22.54 -11.24 5.80
C PRO A 326 22.36 -9.92 5.04
N VAL A 327 22.65 -9.88 3.73
CA VAL A 327 22.59 -8.66 2.91
C VAL A 327 21.92 -8.96 1.57
N LEU A 328 21.09 -8.04 1.10
CA LEU A 328 20.44 -8.09 -0.21
C LEU A 328 20.59 -6.72 -0.87
N CYS A 329 21.36 -6.66 -1.96
CA CYS A 329 21.48 -5.46 -2.77
C CYS A 329 20.24 -5.32 -3.64
N LEU A 330 19.56 -4.18 -3.55
CA LEU A 330 18.28 -3.96 -4.21
C LEU A 330 18.46 -3.63 -5.70
N ALA A 331 19.54 -2.94 -6.10
CA ALA A 331 19.76 -2.55 -7.49
C ALA A 331 19.78 -3.74 -8.46
N ASN A 332 20.35 -4.87 -8.02
CA ASN A 332 20.52 -6.07 -8.83
C ASN A 332 19.76 -7.29 -8.28
N LEU A 333 19.10 -7.16 -7.12
CA LEU A 333 18.45 -8.26 -6.39
C LEU A 333 19.39 -9.46 -6.23
N ALA A 334 20.58 -9.22 -5.69
CA ALA A 334 21.60 -10.23 -5.45
C ALA A 334 22.24 -10.09 -4.08
N THR A 335 22.93 -11.15 -3.64
CA THR A 335 23.84 -11.07 -2.49
C THR A 335 25.17 -10.48 -2.95
N PRO A 336 25.78 -9.55 -2.20
CA PRO A 336 27.10 -9.05 -2.54
C PRO A 336 28.13 -10.19 -2.55
N ALA A 337 29.15 -10.07 -3.40
CA ALA A 337 30.29 -10.98 -3.35
C ALA A 337 31.06 -10.79 -2.03
N PRO A 338 31.87 -11.78 -1.59
CA PRO A 338 32.76 -11.58 -0.44
C PRO A 338 33.60 -10.30 -0.63
N ASP A 339 33.63 -9.45 0.40
CA ASP A 339 34.35 -8.16 0.44
C ASP A 339 33.83 -7.06 -0.51
N GLN A 340 32.60 -7.19 -1.05
CA GLN A 340 31.93 -6.13 -1.80
C GLN A 340 30.75 -5.55 -1.01
N GLU A 341 30.57 -4.23 -1.13
CA GLU A 341 29.35 -3.55 -0.69
C GLU A 341 28.32 -3.53 -1.82
N CYS A 342 27.06 -3.31 -1.45
CA CYS A 342 26.06 -2.78 -2.36
C CYS A 342 26.40 -1.28 -2.58
#